data_AF-A0A416RV24-F1
#
_entry.id   AF-A0A416RV24-F1
#
_cell.length_a   1.000
_cell.length_b   1.000
_cell.length_c   1.000
_cell.angle_alpha   90.00
_cell.angle_beta   90.00
_cell.angle_gamma   90.00
#
_symmetry.space_group_name_H-M   'P 1'
#
loop_
_entity.id
_entity.type
_entity.pdbx_description
1 polymer ?
#
loop_
_entity_poly.entity_id
_entity_poly.type
_entity_poly.pdbx_seq_one_letter_code
_entity_poly.pdbx_strand_id
1 'polypeptide(L)'
;MTYIDFKIVQAAGERLSEQISILRELKEELTLAEYKIRDMAYMDETIYLLRKSRDELQEEMDILRCMAQCLEEGGALYKKTEQGIADTYDLEKIVYPKTVFGTSHISGLDGYENLLAFHI
;
A
#
# COMPACT_ATOMS: atom_id res chain seq x y z
N MET A 1 -5.96 -8.33 14.19
CA MET A 1 -5.08 -7.69 13.19
C MET A 1 -5.73 -7.85 11.83
N THR A 2 -6.11 -6.75 11.19
CA THR A 2 -6.56 -6.73 9.79
C THR A 2 -5.34 -6.80 8.89
N TYR A 3 -5.18 -7.92 8.18
CA TYR A 3 -4.16 -8.07 7.14
C TYR A 3 -4.62 -7.29 5.90
N ILE A 4 -3.70 -6.54 5.28
CA ILE A 4 -3.95 -5.92 3.98
C ILE A 4 -3.53 -6.92 2.92
N ASP A 5 -4.49 -7.38 2.13
CA ASP A 5 -4.21 -8.21 0.96
C ASP A 5 -3.75 -7.30 -0.19
N PHE A 6 -2.45 -7.36 -0.50
CA PHE A 6 -1.84 -6.57 -1.58
C PHE A 6 -2.50 -6.83 -2.94
N LYS A 7 -3.04 -8.03 -3.19
CA LYS A 7 -3.76 -8.33 -4.44
C LYS A 7 -5.06 -7.54 -4.54
N ILE A 8 -5.74 -7.32 -3.43
CA ILE A 8 -6.96 -6.51 -3.38
C ILE A 8 -6.64 -5.04 -3.66
N VAL A 9 -5.53 -4.53 -3.10
CA VAL A 9 -5.07 -3.15 -3.35
C VAL A 9 -4.71 -2.96 -4.83
N GLN A 10 -4.00 -3.91 -5.42
CA GLN A 10 -3.65 -3.87 -6.84
C GLN A 10 -4.91 -3.92 -7.73
N ALA A 11 -5.83 -4.84 -7.47
CA ALA A 11 -7.08 -4.94 -8.22
C ALA A 11 -7.95 -3.69 -8.08
N ALA A 12 -7.94 -3.03 -6.92
CA ALA A 12 -8.62 -1.76 -6.73
C ALA A 12 -7.98 -0.64 -7.58
N GLY A 13 -6.64 -0.57 -7.65
CA GLY A 13 -5.93 0.39 -8.50
C GLY A 13 -6.20 0.18 -10.00
N GLU A 14 -6.25 -1.08 -10.46
CA GLU A 14 -6.60 -1.42 -11.84
C GLU A 14 -8.03 -0.98 -12.18
N ARG A 15 -9.00 -1.26 -11.30
CA ARG A 15 -10.40 -0.82 -11.47
C ARG A 15 -10.55 0.70 -11.49
N LEU A 16 -9.83 1.42 -10.64
CA LEU A 16 -9.83 2.89 -10.67
C LEU A 16 -9.29 3.42 -12.00
N SER A 17 -8.27 2.77 -12.55
CA SER A 17 -7.71 3.13 -13.86
C SER A 17 -8.70 2.89 -14.99
N GLU A 18 -9.42 1.76 -14.96
CA GLU A 18 -10.51 1.47 -15.91
C GLU A 18 -11.63 2.52 -15.81
N GLN A 19 -12.07 2.86 -14.59
CA GLN A 19 -13.08 3.88 -14.37
C GLN A 19 -12.64 5.25 -14.91
N ILE A 20 -11.38 5.65 -14.68
CA ILE A 20 -10.82 6.89 -15.24
C ILE A 20 -10.83 6.86 -16.78
N SER A 21 -10.57 5.70 -17.40
CA SER A 21 -10.62 5.57 -18.87
C SER A 21 -12.04 5.80 -19.40
N ILE A 22 -13.04 5.16 -18.77
CA ILE A 22 -14.45 5.31 -19.14
C ILE A 22 -14.90 6.78 -19.02
N LEU A 23 -14.51 7.45 -17.92
CA LEU A 23 -14.87 8.86 -17.73
C LEU A 23 -14.22 9.79 -18.77
N ARG A 24 -13.02 9.46 -19.26
CA ARG A 24 -12.39 10.20 -20.37
C ARG A 24 -13.17 10.06 -21.66
N GLU A 25 -13.59 8.84 -21.99
CA GLU A 25 -14.41 8.59 -23.18
C GLU A 25 -15.72 9.39 -23.12
N LEU A 26 -16.41 9.36 -21.97
CA LEU A 26 -17.62 10.16 -21.76
C LEU A 26 -17.37 11.66 -21.90
N LYS A 27 -16.25 12.17 -21.40
CA LYS A 27 -15.86 13.58 -21.53
C LYS A 27 -15.63 13.97 -23.00
N GLU A 28 -15.03 13.10 -23.79
CA GLU A 28 -14.84 13.29 -25.23
C GLU A 28 -16.19 13.29 -25.97
N GLU A 29 -17.08 12.37 -25.63
CA GLU A 29 -18.44 12.33 -26.20
C GLU A 29 -19.24 13.60 -25.91
N LEU A 30 -19.18 14.13 -24.68
CA LEU A 30 -19.82 15.40 -24.33
C LEU A 30 -19.21 16.58 -25.12
N THR A 31 -17.90 16.56 -25.34
CA THR A 31 -17.22 17.60 -26.13
C THR A 31 -17.66 17.55 -27.60
N LEU A 32 -17.81 16.36 -28.16
CA LEU A 32 -18.35 16.16 -29.51
C LEU A 32 -19.82 16.58 -29.60
N ALA A 33 -20.61 16.31 -28.57
CA ALA A 33 -22.00 16.75 -28.48
C ALA A 33 -22.10 18.28 -28.44
N GLU A 34 -21.29 18.95 -27.60
CA GLU A 34 -21.20 20.41 -27.53
C GLU A 34 -20.86 21.00 -28.91
N TYR A 35 -19.86 20.44 -29.59
CA TYR A 35 -19.45 20.91 -30.91
C TYR A 35 -20.58 20.82 -31.96
N LYS A 36 -21.35 19.73 -31.95
CA LYS A 36 -22.46 19.52 -32.89
C LYS A 36 -23.60 20.51 -32.72
N ILE A 37 -23.89 20.91 -31.47
CA ILE A 37 -25.04 21.76 -31.16
C ILE A 37 -24.68 23.25 -31.02
N ARG A 38 -23.38 23.58 -31.03
CA ARG A 38 -22.88 24.94 -30.77
C ARG A 38 -23.52 26.02 -31.64
N ASP A 39 -23.74 25.69 -32.92
CA ASP A 39 -24.21 26.66 -33.92
C ASP A 39 -25.74 26.52 -34.17
N MET A 40 -26.43 25.70 -33.37
CA MET A 40 -27.88 25.49 -33.46
C MET A 40 -28.62 26.54 -32.61
N ALA A 41 -29.73 27.06 -33.12
CA ALA A 41 -30.55 28.03 -32.40
C ALA A 41 -31.22 27.40 -31.15
N TYR A 42 -31.35 28.20 -30.08
CA TYR A 42 -32.01 27.83 -28.82
C TYR A 42 -31.33 26.72 -27.99
N MET A 43 -30.03 26.46 -28.21
CA MET A 43 -29.28 25.42 -27.49
C MET A 43 -28.44 25.94 -26.31
N ASP A 44 -28.53 27.22 -25.96
CA ASP A 44 -27.67 27.85 -24.94
C ASP A 44 -27.72 27.14 -23.57
N GLU A 45 -28.93 26.76 -23.12
CA GLU A 45 -29.12 26.02 -21.88
C GLU A 45 -28.49 24.62 -21.95
N THR A 46 -28.66 23.92 -23.07
CA THR A 46 -28.06 22.59 -23.29
C THR A 46 -26.53 22.68 -23.32
N ILE A 47 -25.96 23.68 -23.99
CA ILE A 47 -24.51 23.93 -24.02
C ILE A 47 -23.98 24.21 -22.60
N TYR A 48 -24.70 25.00 -21.82
CA TYR A 48 -24.35 25.27 -20.42
C TYR A 48 -24.32 23.98 -19.59
N LEU A 49 -25.35 23.14 -19.71
CA LEU A 49 -25.43 21.86 -19.00
C LEU A 49 -24.30 20.90 -19.42
N LEU A 50 -23.99 20.81 -20.71
CA LEU A 50 -22.88 19.98 -21.21
C LEU A 50 -21.53 20.42 -20.63
N ARG A 51 -21.28 21.73 -20.55
CA ARG A 51 -20.07 22.28 -19.93
C ARG A 51 -20.00 21.95 -18.45
N LYS A 52 -21.11 22.13 -17.73
CA LYS A 52 -21.22 21.79 -16.30
C LYS A 52 -20.91 20.31 -16.07
N SER A 53 -21.52 19.41 -16.84
CA SER A 53 -21.25 17.97 -16.73
C SER A 53 -19.80 17.60 -17.08
N ARG A 54 -19.18 18.30 -18.04
CA ARG A 54 -17.77 18.09 -18.38
C ARG A 54 -16.84 18.51 -17.22
N ASP A 55 -17.16 19.61 -16.55
CA ASP A 55 -16.39 20.10 -15.42
C ASP A 55 -16.57 19.17 -14.20
N GLU A 56 -17.79 18.69 -13.93
CA GLU A 56 -18.08 17.66 -12.90
C GLU A 56 -17.34 16.34 -13.18
N LEU A 57 -17.30 15.87 -14.43
CA LEU A 57 -16.52 14.68 -14.82
C LEU A 57 -15.02 14.88 -14.58
N GLN A 58 -14.50 16.09 -14.79
CA GLN A 58 -13.10 16.38 -14.53
C GLN A 58 -12.78 16.30 -13.04
N GLU A 59 -13.65 16.85 -12.18
CA GLU A 59 -13.50 16.75 -10.71
C GLU A 59 -13.52 15.29 -10.25
N GLU A 60 -14.47 14.48 -10.73
CA GLU A 60 -14.55 13.05 -10.41
C GLU A 60 -13.28 12.29 -10.84
N MET A 61 -12.78 12.54 -12.04
CA MET A 61 -11.52 11.94 -12.51
C MET A 61 -10.34 12.31 -11.60
N ASP A 62 -10.26 13.54 -11.10
CA ASP A 62 -9.19 13.99 -10.24
C ASP A 62 -9.29 13.37 -8.83
N ILE A 63 -10.51 13.14 -8.33
CA ILE A 63 -10.75 12.37 -7.10
C ILE A 63 -10.26 10.92 -7.28
N LEU A 64 -10.65 10.25 -8.37
CA LEU A 64 -10.23 8.86 -8.62
C LEU A 64 -8.71 8.74 -8.75
N ARG A 65 -8.04 9.73 -9.35
CA ARG A 65 -6.57 9.81 -9.39
C ARG A 65 -5.96 9.92 -8.00
N CYS A 66 -6.51 10.80 -7.15
CA CYS A 66 -6.08 10.90 -5.76
C CYS A 66 -6.24 9.56 -5.02
N MET A 67 -7.37 8.86 -5.22
CA MET A 67 -7.60 7.55 -4.61
C MET A 67 -6.58 6.51 -5.09
N ALA A 68 -6.28 6.48 -6.39
CA ALA A 68 -5.28 5.58 -6.95
C ALA A 68 -3.89 5.84 -6.37
N GLN A 69 -3.50 7.12 -6.24
CA GLN A 69 -2.23 7.51 -5.63
C GLN A 69 -2.16 7.09 -4.15
N CYS A 70 -3.22 7.31 -3.38
CA CYS A 70 -3.29 6.86 -1.98
C CYS A 70 -3.13 5.33 -1.85
N LEU A 71 -3.71 4.56 -2.77
CA LEU A 71 -3.55 3.10 -2.78
C LEU A 71 -2.13 2.68 -3.13
N GLU A 72 -1.48 3.37 -4.07
CA GLU A 72 -0.09 3.13 -4.45
C GLU A 72 0.87 3.41 -3.28
N GLU A 73 0.73 4.58 -2.64
CA GLU A 73 1.53 4.98 -1.48
C GLU A 73 1.31 4.02 -0.30
N GLY A 74 0.05 3.65 -0.04
CA GLY A 74 -0.31 2.65 0.96
C GLY A 74 0.35 1.31 0.67
N GLY A 75 0.20 0.79 -0.56
CA GLY A 75 0.78 -0.47 -0.99
C GLY A 75 2.31 -0.49 -0.89
N ALA A 76 2.98 0.61 -1.26
CA ALA A 76 4.43 0.76 -1.13
C ALA A 76 4.88 0.72 0.32
N LEU A 77 4.15 1.39 1.22
CA LEU A 77 4.44 1.37 2.65
C LEU A 77 4.26 -0.03 3.23
N TYR A 78 3.18 -0.73 2.89
CA TYR A 78 2.96 -2.12 3.31
C TYR A 78 4.10 -3.03 2.86
N LYS A 79 4.46 -2.99 1.58
CA LYS A 79 5.55 -3.80 1.04
C LYS A 79 6.88 -3.51 1.74
N LYS A 80 7.19 -2.24 2.03
CA LYS A 80 8.39 -1.85 2.78
C LYS A 80 8.37 -2.39 4.21
N THR A 81 7.21 -2.34 4.88
CA THR A 81 7.09 -2.88 6.24
C THR A 81 7.20 -4.41 6.26
N GLU A 82 6.61 -5.11 5.31
CA GLU A 82 6.75 -6.57 5.19
C GLU A 82 8.20 -6.97 4.91
N GLN A 83 8.91 -6.26 4.03
CA GLN A 83 10.33 -6.49 3.78
C GLN A 83 11.18 -6.26 5.04
N GLY A 84 10.96 -5.14 5.76
CA GLY A 84 11.69 -4.87 7.01
C GLY A 84 11.42 -5.92 8.09
N ILE A 85 10.19 -6.42 8.18
CA ILE A 85 9.83 -7.55 9.04
C ILE A 85 10.59 -8.81 8.60
N ALA A 86 10.49 -9.19 7.33
CA ALA A 86 11.18 -10.37 6.79
C ALA A 86 12.69 -10.31 7.03
N ASP A 87 13.34 -9.16 6.79
CA ASP A 87 14.77 -8.95 7.03
C ASP A 87 15.14 -9.05 8.52
N THR A 88 14.24 -8.62 9.43
CA THR A 88 14.45 -8.71 10.88
C THR A 88 14.25 -10.15 11.39
N TYR A 89 13.33 -10.90 10.78
CA TYR A 89 13.03 -12.29 11.11
C TYR A 89 13.84 -13.30 10.29
N ASP A 90 14.71 -12.87 9.36
CA ASP A 90 15.77 -13.68 8.73
C ASP A 90 16.91 -13.99 9.74
N LEU A 91 16.48 -14.49 10.90
CA LEU A 91 17.26 -14.99 12.02
C LEU A 91 18.01 -16.28 11.66
N GLU A 92 17.76 -16.87 10.49
CA GLU A 92 18.53 -18.01 9.96
C GLU A 92 19.96 -17.61 9.53
N LYS A 93 20.21 -16.32 9.31
CA LYS A 93 21.55 -15.78 9.02
C LYS A 93 22.31 -15.23 10.22
N ILE A 94 21.69 -15.16 11.40
CA ILE A 94 22.46 -14.89 12.62
C ILE A 94 23.25 -16.15 12.94
N VAL A 95 24.48 -16.20 12.45
CA VAL A 95 25.52 -17.07 13.01
C VAL A 95 25.70 -16.61 14.45
N TYR A 96 25.01 -17.25 15.39
CA TYR A 96 25.42 -17.19 16.77
C TYR A 96 26.86 -17.68 16.80
N PRO A 97 27.85 -16.86 17.21
CA PRO A 97 29.17 -17.42 17.50
C PRO A 97 28.91 -18.53 18.50
N LYS A 98 29.33 -19.76 18.19
CA LYS A 98 29.22 -20.89 19.11
C LYS A 98 29.71 -20.39 20.46
N THR A 99 28.80 -20.22 21.42
CA THR A 99 29.17 -20.03 22.80
C THR A 99 29.78 -21.35 23.22
N VAL A 100 31.10 -21.46 23.00
CA VAL A 100 31.88 -22.48 23.67
C VAL A 100 31.80 -22.06 25.13
N PHE A 101 30.89 -22.70 25.86
CA PHE A 101 31.00 -22.73 27.32
C PHE A 101 32.30 -23.47 27.59
N GLY A 102 33.40 -22.72 27.63
CA GLY A 102 34.57 -23.16 28.36
C GLY A 102 34.07 -23.47 29.74
N THR A 103 34.27 -24.71 30.19
CA THR A 103 34.17 -25.03 31.61
C THR A 103 35.15 -24.11 32.32
N SER A 104 34.67 -22.98 32.80
CA SER A 104 35.41 -22.09 33.67
C SER A 104 35.75 -22.91 34.90
N HIS A 105 36.99 -23.39 34.99
CA HIS A 105 37.47 -24.02 36.20
C HIS A 105 37.60 -22.92 37.24
N ILE A 106 36.62 -22.80 38.13
CA ILE A 106 36.66 -21.87 39.25
C ILE A 106 37.69 -22.45 40.24
N SER A 107 38.95 -22.05 40.12
CA SER A 107 39.94 -22.31 41.17
C SER A 107 39.62 -21.41 42.37
N GLY A 108 39.36 -22.02 43.53
CA GLY A 108 39.00 -21.31 44.77
C GLY A 108 37.78 -21.85 45.51
N LEU A 109 37.18 -22.96 45.06
CA LEU A 109 36.06 -23.62 45.74
C LEU A 109 36.46 -24.72 46.73
N ASP A 110 37.76 -24.91 46.99
CA ASP A 110 38.29 -25.93 47.94
C ASP A 110 37.80 -25.74 49.39
N GLY A 111 37.13 -24.62 49.71
CA GLY A 111 36.51 -24.35 51.01
C GLY A 111 34.97 -24.41 51.03
N TYR A 112 34.32 -24.69 49.89
CA TYR A 112 32.86 -24.60 49.74
C TYR A 112 32.23 -25.92 49.24
N GLU A 113 32.90 -27.06 49.43
CA GLU A 113 32.41 -28.40 49.05
C GLU A 113 31.01 -28.70 49.61
N ASN A 114 30.68 -28.16 50.79
CA ASN A 114 29.38 -28.35 51.45
C ASN A 114 28.21 -27.68 50.72
N LEU A 115 28.45 -26.73 49.80
CA LEU A 115 27.41 -26.08 49.00
C LEU A 115 27.09 -26.83 47.70
N LEU A 116 27.93 -27.79 47.30
CA LEU A 116 27.75 -28.59 46.09
C LEU A 116 27.07 -29.94 46.35
N ALA A 117 26.77 -30.25 47.61
CA ALA A 117 26.01 -31.44 47.99
C ALA A 117 24.51 -31.27 47.67
N PHE A 118 24.18 -31.29 46.39
CA PHE A 118 22.83 -31.70 45.98
C PHE A 118 22.76 -33.21 46.23
N HIS A 119 22.16 -33.60 47.36
CA HIS A 119 21.73 -34.98 47.55
C HIS A 119 20.75 -35.35 46.43
N ILE A 120 21.09 -36.43 45.71
CA ILE A 120 20.21 -37.13 44.76
C ILE A 120 19.00 -37.69 45.50
#